data_AF-A0A821WQQ4-F1
#
_entry.id   AF-A0A821WQQ4-F1
#
_cell.length_a   1.000
_cell.length_b   1.000
_cell.length_c   1.000
_cell.angle_alpha   90.00
_cell.angle_beta   90.00
_cell.angle_gamma   90.00
#
_symmetry.space_group_name_H-M   'P 1'
#
loop_
_entity.id
_entity.type
_entity.pdbx_description
1 polymer ?
#
loop_
_entity_poly.entity_id
_entity_poly.type
_entity_poly.pdbx_seq_one_letter_code
_entity_poly.pdbx_strand_id
1 'polypeptide(L)'
;TNDEGYQDSLSLENVLKNERHPTSRIPVSIIACTDDEQDMDYLNEWDTSIPNLDVADDYRSEKRQILKCQGTDFPFSFGDYIVKILLGAIDQTIDEWDEKKITPHDNRRQRPPYGKS
;
A
#
# COMPACT_ATOMS: atom_id res chain seq x y z
N THR A 1 3.46 9.27 -19.41
CA THR A 1 3.02 9.80 -20.70
C THR A 1 3.85 9.17 -21.80
N ASN A 2 3.32 9.07 -23.02
CA ASN A 2 4.12 8.64 -24.18
C ASN A 2 5.09 9.76 -24.62
N ASP A 3 5.88 9.49 -25.66
CA ASP A 3 6.86 10.45 -26.21
C ASP A 3 6.23 11.75 -26.74
N GLU A 4 4.89 11.78 -26.87
CA GLU A 4 4.11 12.94 -27.31
C GLU A 4 3.41 13.68 -26.16
N GLY A 5 3.60 13.23 -24.91
CA GLY A 5 3.03 13.86 -23.72
C GLY A 5 1.59 13.42 -23.39
N TYR A 6 1.02 12.45 -24.09
CA TYR A 6 -0.31 11.91 -23.77
C TYR A 6 -0.24 10.90 -22.63
N GLN A 7 -1.30 10.84 -21.83
CA GLN A 7 -1.47 9.82 -20.80
C GLN A 7 -1.38 8.43 -21.43
N ASP A 8 -0.55 7.58 -20.83
CA ASP A 8 -0.25 6.24 -21.35
C ASP A 8 -0.35 5.22 -20.20
N SER A 9 -1.49 5.25 -19.51
CA SER A 9 -1.79 4.35 -18.40
C SER A 9 -1.89 2.90 -18.87
N LEU A 10 -2.37 2.66 -20.10
CA LEU A 10 -2.49 1.31 -20.68
C LEU A 10 -1.13 0.62 -20.84
N SER A 11 -0.09 1.32 -21.30
CA SER A 11 1.24 0.72 -21.42
C SER A 11 1.83 0.42 -20.05
N LEU A 12 1.65 1.32 -19.07
CA LEU A 12 2.09 1.08 -17.69
C LEU A 12 1.36 -0.11 -17.07
N GLU A 13 0.05 -0.23 -17.28
CA GLU A 13 -0.75 -1.36 -16.84
C GLU A 13 -0.23 -2.68 -17.42
N ASN A 14 0.09 -2.69 -18.72
CA ASN A 14 0.66 -3.86 -19.38
C ASN A 14 2.00 -4.27 -18.75
N VAL A 15 2.86 -3.30 -18.40
CA VAL A 15 4.11 -3.58 -17.69
C VAL A 15 3.82 -4.22 -16.33
N LEU A 16 2.89 -3.66 -15.55
CA LEU A 16 2.57 -4.12 -14.20
C LEU A 16 1.91 -5.52 -14.18
N LYS A 17 1.06 -5.83 -15.17
CA LYS A 17 0.31 -7.08 -15.28
C LYS A 17 1.08 -8.19 -16.01
N ASN A 18 1.75 -7.86 -17.12
CA ASN A 18 2.22 -8.86 -18.08
C ASN A 18 3.76 -8.94 -18.18
N GLU A 19 4.48 -7.84 -17.96
CA GLU A 19 5.94 -7.81 -18.14
C GLU A 19 6.71 -7.93 -16.82
N ARG A 20 6.10 -7.55 -15.70
CA ARG A 20 6.65 -7.70 -14.35
C ARG A 20 6.69 -9.18 -13.94
N HIS A 21 7.83 -9.84 -14.16
CA HIS A 21 7.98 -11.28 -13.95
C HIS A 21 9.21 -11.69 -13.10
N PRO A 22 9.06 -12.58 -12.09
CA PRO A 22 7.78 -13.03 -11.55
C PRO A 22 7.18 -11.96 -10.64
N THR A 23 5.89 -11.66 -10.81
CA THR A 23 5.11 -10.72 -9.98
C THR A 23 5.28 -10.95 -8.48
N SER A 24 5.43 -12.21 -8.04
CA SER A 24 5.62 -12.59 -6.64
C SER A 24 6.94 -12.15 -6.01
N ARG A 25 7.91 -11.67 -6.79
CA ARG A 25 9.22 -11.22 -6.30
C ARG A 25 9.49 -9.75 -6.53
N ILE A 26 8.56 -9.04 -7.16
CA ILE A 26 8.71 -7.64 -7.55
C ILE A 26 7.47 -6.89 -7.06
N PRO A 27 7.32 -6.67 -5.75
CA PRO A 27 6.28 -5.79 -5.23
C PRO A 27 6.51 -4.37 -5.73
N VAL A 28 5.42 -3.66 -6.00
CA VAL A 28 5.45 -2.27 -6.50
C VAL A 28 4.57 -1.43 -5.60
N SER A 29 5.07 -0.29 -5.17
CA SER A 29 4.27 0.73 -4.49
C SER A 29 4.23 1.98 -5.35
N ILE A 30 3.04 2.49 -5.62
CA ILE A 30 2.82 3.77 -6.28
C ILE A 30 2.44 4.78 -5.21
N ILE A 31 3.12 5.92 -5.19
CA ILE A 31 2.75 7.02 -4.30
C ILE A 31 2.06 8.07 -5.14
N ALA A 32 0.74 8.16 -4.99
CA ALA A 32 -0.06 9.13 -5.70
C ALA A 32 0.05 10.49 -5.00
N CYS A 33 0.70 11.44 -5.68
CA CYS A 33 0.79 12.84 -5.24
C CYS A 33 -0.07 13.73 -6.16
N THR A 34 -1.30 13.30 -6.42
CA THR A 34 -2.25 13.98 -7.31
C THR A 34 -3.61 14.06 -6.65
N ASP A 35 -4.33 15.16 -6.89
CA ASP A 35 -5.74 15.32 -6.53
C ASP A 35 -6.65 15.09 -7.77
N ASP A 36 -6.09 14.61 -8.89
CA ASP A 36 -6.84 14.33 -10.11
C ASP A 36 -7.66 13.04 -9.96
N GLU A 37 -8.98 13.18 -10.03
CA GLU A 37 -9.92 12.06 -9.85
C GLU A 37 -9.75 10.98 -10.93
N GLN A 38 -9.41 11.35 -12.17
CA GLN A 38 -9.24 10.35 -13.24
C GLN A 38 -7.99 9.51 -13.01
N ASP A 39 -6.92 10.13 -12.49
CA ASP A 39 -5.71 9.41 -12.10
C ASP A 39 -5.96 8.45 -10.94
N MET A 40 -6.67 8.91 -9.92
CA MET A 40 -7.00 8.08 -8.76
C MET A 40 -7.95 6.93 -9.10
N ASP A 41 -8.90 7.13 -10.02
CA ASP A 41 -9.87 6.09 -10.41
C ASP A 41 -9.18 4.83 -10.94
N TYR A 42 -8.25 4.97 -11.89
CA TYR A 42 -7.55 3.80 -12.42
C TYR A 42 -6.51 3.25 -11.43
N LEU A 43 -5.89 4.09 -10.61
CA LEU A 43 -4.93 3.62 -9.60
C LEU A 43 -5.62 2.76 -8.54
N ASN A 44 -6.78 3.19 -8.05
CA ASN A 44 -7.60 2.40 -7.11
C ASN A 44 -8.10 1.09 -7.74
N GLU A 45 -8.45 1.09 -9.03
CA GLU A 45 -8.77 -0.15 -9.74
C GLU A 45 -7.55 -1.09 -9.81
N TRP A 46 -6.36 -0.56 -10.07
CA TRP A 46 -5.14 -1.35 -10.18
C TRP A 46 -4.71 -1.93 -8.84
N ASP A 47 -4.78 -1.14 -7.77
CA ASP A 47 -4.48 -1.55 -6.41
C ASP A 47 -5.22 -2.84 -6.01
N THR A 48 -6.51 -2.90 -6.32
CA THR A 48 -7.36 -4.06 -6.01
C THR A 48 -7.23 -5.23 -6.99
N SER A 49 -6.72 -5.01 -8.21
CA SER A 49 -6.74 -6.00 -9.29
C SER A 49 -5.36 -6.55 -9.71
N ILE A 50 -4.27 -5.86 -9.37
CA ILE A 50 -2.90 -6.23 -9.72
C ILE A 50 -2.19 -6.81 -8.48
N PRO A 51 -1.77 -8.09 -8.48
CA PRO A 51 -1.15 -8.69 -7.30
C PRO A 51 0.16 -8.00 -6.88
N ASN A 52 0.39 -7.83 -5.58
CA ASN A 52 1.58 -7.16 -5.02
C ASN A 52 1.83 -5.77 -5.63
N LEU A 53 0.75 -5.03 -5.82
CA LEU A 53 0.74 -3.59 -6.08
C LEU A 53 0.06 -2.95 -4.88
N ASP A 54 0.58 -1.81 -4.43
CA ASP A 54 -0.02 -0.95 -3.41
C ASP A 54 -0.01 0.49 -3.93
N VAL A 55 -1.12 1.20 -3.77
CA VAL A 55 -1.26 2.62 -4.08
C VAL A 55 -1.49 3.37 -2.79
N ALA A 56 -0.49 4.16 -2.38
CA ALA A 56 -0.57 5.01 -1.21
C ALA A 56 -0.76 6.48 -1.59
N ASP A 57 -1.59 7.17 -0.82
CA ASP A 57 -1.75 8.63 -0.89
C ASP A 57 -0.53 9.37 -0.32
N ASP A 58 -0.49 10.69 -0.51
CA ASP A 58 0.44 11.54 0.23
C ASP A 58 0.27 11.41 1.76
N TYR A 59 1.35 11.62 2.51
CA TYR A 59 1.37 11.45 3.98
C TYR A 59 0.20 12.12 4.71
N ARG A 60 -0.23 13.32 4.29
CA ARG A 60 -1.29 14.05 4.98
C ARG A 60 -2.65 13.41 4.75
N SER A 61 -2.87 12.90 3.55
CA SER A 61 -4.10 12.23 3.17
C SER A 61 -4.17 10.83 3.77
N GLU A 62 -3.09 10.06 3.64
CA GLU A 62 -2.93 8.74 4.26
C GLU A 62 -3.18 8.80 5.78
N LYS A 63 -2.50 9.72 6.48
CA LYS A 63 -2.68 9.91 7.92
C LYS A 63 -4.12 10.22 8.29
N ARG A 64 -4.82 11.01 7.49
CA ARG A 64 -6.22 11.39 7.75
C ARG A 64 -7.13 10.16 7.64
N GLN A 65 -6.91 9.32 6.63
CA GLN A 65 -7.69 8.10 6.40
C GLN A 65 -7.42 7.07 7.51
N ILE A 66 -6.15 6.84 7.87
CA ILE A 66 -5.77 5.96 8.99
C ILE A 66 -6.40 6.43 10.30
N LEU A 67 -6.31 7.72 10.65
CA LEU A 67 -6.91 8.23 11.89
C LEU A 67 -8.45 8.17 11.87
N LYS A 68 -9.07 8.29 10.69
CA LYS A 68 -10.52 8.10 10.52
C LYS A 68 -10.92 6.64 10.78
N CYS A 69 -10.10 5.69 10.35
CA CYS A 69 -10.34 4.26 10.54
C CYS A 69 -9.99 3.78 11.96
N GLN A 70 -8.76 4.03 12.42
CA GLN A 70 -8.22 3.54 13.69
C GLN A 70 -8.68 4.37 14.90
N GLY A 71 -8.89 5.67 14.72
CA GLY A 71 -9.20 6.63 15.78
C GLY A 71 -8.10 7.70 15.94
N THR A 72 -8.47 8.86 16.49
CA THR A 72 -7.61 10.05 16.57
C THR A 72 -6.34 9.86 17.42
N ASP A 73 -6.36 8.90 18.35
CA ASP A 73 -5.24 8.61 19.25
C ASP A 73 -4.30 7.53 18.69
N PHE A 74 -4.56 7.01 17.48
CA PHE A 74 -3.71 6.00 16.87
C PHE A 74 -2.33 6.60 16.55
N PRO A 75 -1.23 5.97 17.01
CA PRO A 75 0.11 6.48 16.79
C PRO A 75 0.52 6.25 15.34
N PHE A 76 0.44 7.31 14.53
CA PHE A 76 0.91 7.30 13.14
C PHE A 76 1.77 8.53 12.85
N SER A 77 3.05 8.27 12.65
CA SER A 77 4.08 9.25 12.34
C SER A 77 4.49 9.21 10.87
N PHE A 78 5.33 10.16 10.46
CA PHE A 78 5.93 10.12 9.13
C PHE A 78 6.83 8.89 8.92
N GLY A 79 7.48 8.40 9.99
CA GLY A 79 8.26 7.16 9.91
C GLY A 79 7.39 5.94 9.62
N ASP A 80 6.21 5.86 10.25
CA ASP A 80 5.23 4.80 10.00
C ASP A 80 4.69 4.87 8.57
N TYR A 81 4.50 6.08 8.04
CA TYR A 81 4.15 6.28 6.63
C TYR A 81 5.23 5.76 5.68
N ILE A 82 6.52 6.06 5.94
CA ILE A 82 7.62 5.51 5.13
C ILE A 82 7.62 3.97 5.18
N VAL A 83 7.32 3.37 6.33
CA VAL A 83 7.19 1.92 6.45
C VAL A 83 6.00 1.41 5.65
N LYS A 84 4.84 2.09 5.71
CA LYS A 84 3.66 1.74 4.91
C LYS A 84 3.97 1.71 3.42
N ILE A 85 4.47 2.80 2.84
CA ILE A 85 4.75 2.86 1.40
C ILE A 85 5.81 1.84 0.92
N LEU A 86 6.69 1.36 1.82
CA LEU A 86 7.71 0.37 1.48
C LEU A 86 7.21 -1.07 1.63
N LEU A 87 6.25 -1.31 2.51
CA LEU A 87 5.83 -2.66 2.90
C LEU A 87 4.37 -2.98 2.56
N GLY A 88 3.52 -2.02 2.20
CA GLY A 88 2.10 -2.26 1.92
C GLY A 88 1.91 -3.30 0.81
N ALA A 89 2.66 -3.17 -0.29
CA ALA A 89 2.68 -4.16 -1.38
C ALA A 89 3.18 -5.57 -0.99
N ILE A 90 3.64 -5.78 0.24
CA ILE A 90 4.21 -7.03 0.77
C ILE A 90 3.41 -7.57 1.96
N ASP A 91 2.95 -6.70 2.85
CA ASP A 91 2.25 -7.02 4.09
C ASP A 91 0.86 -6.39 4.09
N GLN A 92 -0.14 -7.23 3.81
CA GLN A 92 -1.55 -6.84 3.77
C GLN A 92 -2.03 -6.19 5.07
N THR A 93 -1.43 -6.51 6.22
CA THR A 93 -1.82 -5.91 7.49
C THR A 93 -1.46 -4.43 7.52
N ILE A 94 -0.33 -4.05 6.92
CA ILE A 94 0.16 -2.66 6.84
C ILE A 94 -0.64 -1.88 5.80
N ASP A 95 -0.91 -2.52 4.66
CA ASP A 95 -1.75 -2.01 3.59
C ASP A 95 -3.13 -1.57 4.13
N GLU A 96 -3.82 -2.46 4.85
CA GLU A 96 -5.19 -2.26 5.32
C GLU A 96 -5.37 -1.27 6.51
N TRP A 97 -4.34 -0.53 6.92
CA TRP A 97 -4.41 0.38 8.08
C TRP A 97 -5.43 1.51 7.96
N ASP A 98 -5.78 1.93 6.76
CA ASP A 98 -6.77 2.96 6.47
C ASP A 98 -8.17 2.38 6.20
N GLU A 99 -8.28 1.07 6.00
CA GLU A 99 -9.54 0.40 5.69
C GLU A 99 -10.13 -0.39 6.87
N LYS A 100 -9.27 -1.00 7.70
CA LYS A 100 -9.69 -1.95 8.74
C LYS A 100 -9.05 -1.65 10.08
N LYS A 101 -9.86 -1.64 11.14
CA LYS A 101 -9.35 -1.51 12.51
C LYS A 101 -8.42 -2.66 12.86
N ILE A 102 -7.20 -2.31 13.26
CA ILE A 102 -6.24 -3.28 13.74
C ILE A 102 -6.72 -3.72 15.12
N THR A 103 -7.24 -4.95 15.20
CA THR A 103 -7.45 -5.57 16.51
C THR A 103 -6.10 -6.00 17.06
N PRO A 104 -5.84 -5.89 18.37
CA PRO A 104 -4.63 -6.45 18.95
C PRO A 104 -4.59 -7.94 18.64
N HIS A 105 -3.75 -8.36 17.69
CA HIS A 105 -3.53 -9.76 17.43
C HIS A 105 -2.91 -10.35 18.72
N ASP A 106 -3.54 -11.40 19.28
CA ASP A 106 -3.07 -12.12 20.48
C ASP A 106 -1.70 -12.78 20.21
N ASN A 107 -0.64 -11.96 20.25
CA ASN A 107 0.76 -12.36 20.08
C ASN A 107 1.31 -13.17 21.28
N ARG A 108 0.46 -13.63 22.22
CA ARG A 108 0.89 -14.46 23.35
C ARG A 108 0.97 -15.94 23.03
N ARG A 109 0.56 -16.38 21.84
CA ARG A 109 0.58 -17.81 21.47
C ARG A 109 1.40 -18.06 20.20
N GLN A 110 2.73 -17.86 20.27
CA GLN A 110 3.70 -18.56 19.40
C GLN A 110 5.19 -18.23 19.63
N ARG A 111 5.59 -17.62 20.74
CA ARG A 111 7.01 -17.63 21.13
C ARG A 111 7.27 -18.88 21.99
N PRO A 112 8.01 -19.90 21.51
CA PRO A 112 8.55 -20.88 22.44
C PRO A 112 9.42 -20.11 23.45
N PRO A 113 9.34 -20.43 24.76
CA PRO A 113 10.17 -19.77 25.74
C PRO A 113 11.64 -19.98 25.35
N TYR A 114 12.39 -18.88 25.25
CA TYR A 114 13.83 -18.94 25.08
C TYR A 114 14.44 -19.81 26.17
N GLY A 115 15.17 -20.86 25.75
CA GLY A 115 16.02 -21.68 26.60
C GLY A 115 15.38 -22.99 27.07
N LYS A 116 15.59 -24.06 26.29
CA LYS A 116 16.22 -25.32 26.72
C LYS A 116 16.80 -26.02 25.48
N SER A 117 18.13 -26.03 25.38
CA SER A 117 18.92 -27.08 24.73
C SER A 117 19.35 -28.08 25.78
#